data_AF-A0A7I8EZ39-F1
#
_entry.id   AF-A0A7I8EZ39-F1
#
_cell.length_a   1.000
_cell.length_b   1.000
_cell.length_c   1.000
_cell.angle_alpha   90.00
_cell.angle_beta   90.00
_cell.angle_gamma   90.00
#
_symmetry.space_group_name_H-M   'P 1'
#
loop_
_entity.id
_entity.type
_entity.pdbx_description
1 polymer ?
#
loop_
_entity_poly.entity_id
_entity_poly.type
_entity_poly.pdbx_seq_one_letter_code
_entity_poly.pdbx_strand_id
1 'polypeptide(L)'
;MQNNSAEQEQYPPQRLEAALRQLYTIYLTLRKEDRSEHSNTSRMLHTKDQAFFAGRLQDELDELEGVQHGSHVHSGRQADTVLEGSQVSYWLFLLAALKNVPYNDFMPHASVLHGYTGNYSDEKVATLRDECLQLISSNDLVQFKRALMLGFSLVGWACVSAGISPVAPPEYDLAQMQSKGLLQ
;
A
#
# COMPACT_ATOMS: atom_id res chain seq x y z
N MET A 1 43.62 -1.00 -8.94
CA MET A 1 43.01 -0.66 -7.64
C MET A 1 41.63 -0.09 -7.93
N GLN A 2 40.63 -0.62 -7.25
CA GLN A 2 39.20 -0.49 -7.49
C GLN A 2 38.69 0.94 -7.22
N ASN A 3 37.60 1.34 -7.89
CA ASN A 3 36.30 1.34 -7.21
C ASN A 3 35.12 1.28 -8.18
N ASN A 4 34.35 0.20 -8.01
CA ASN A 4 33.03 -0.04 -8.54
C ASN A 4 32.05 0.97 -7.95
N SER A 5 31.23 1.58 -8.80
CA SER A 5 29.93 2.11 -8.41
C SER A 5 28.95 1.81 -9.54
N ALA A 6 28.80 0.52 -9.84
CA ALA A 6 27.57 0.07 -10.47
C ALA A 6 26.47 0.27 -9.42
N GLU A 7 25.60 1.25 -9.65
CA GLU A 7 24.24 1.18 -9.11
C GLU A 7 23.72 -0.21 -9.46
N GLN A 8 23.67 -1.09 -8.46
CA GLN A 8 23.15 -2.43 -8.65
C GLN A 8 21.65 -2.26 -8.93
N GLU A 9 21.26 -2.33 -10.19
CA GLU A 9 19.85 -2.49 -10.60
C GLU A 9 19.28 -3.71 -9.87
N GLN A 10 18.60 -3.47 -8.75
CA GLN A 10 17.91 -4.51 -7.99
C GLN A 10 16.78 -5.06 -8.86
N TYR A 11 16.58 -6.38 -8.83
CA TYR A 11 15.48 -7.02 -9.55
C TYR A 11 14.14 -6.43 -9.09
N PRO A 12 13.14 -6.27 -9.98
CA PRO A 12 11.87 -5.62 -9.63
C PRO A 12 11.18 -6.19 -8.36
N PRO A 13 11.19 -7.51 -8.07
CA PRO A 13 10.67 -8.04 -6.81
C PRO A 13 11.43 -7.57 -5.56
N GLN A 14 12.76 -7.48 -5.64
CA GLN A 14 13.61 -7.06 -4.51
C GLN A 14 13.45 -5.56 -4.25
N ARG A 15 13.37 -4.77 -5.33
CA ARG A 15 13.13 -3.33 -5.27
C ARG A 15 11.75 -3.03 -4.67
N LEU A 16 10.72 -3.78 -5.08
CA LEU A 16 9.38 -3.69 -4.49
C LEU A 16 9.38 -4.01 -2.99
N GLU A 17 10.03 -5.12 -2.60
CA GLU A 17 10.13 -5.49 -1.20
C GLU A 17 10.86 -4.42 -0.38
N ALA A 18 12.01 -3.94 -0.86
CA ALA A 18 12.79 -2.91 -0.20
C ALA A 18 11.96 -1.63 0.02
N ALA A 19 11.26 -1.17 -1.02
CA ALA A 19 10.44 0.04 -0.94
C ALA A 19 9.28 -0.11 0.05
N LEU A 20 8.49 -1.18 -0.05
CA LEU A 20 7.37 -1.44 0.86
C LEU A 20 7.83 -1.67 2.31
N ARG A 21 8.98 -2.32 2.50
CA ARG A 21 9.55 -2.54 3.82
C ARG A 21 10.00 -1.22 4.45
N GLN A 22 10.65 -0.35 3.68
CA GLN A 22 11.05 0.98 4.14
C GLN A 22 9.84 1.83 4.55
N LEU A 23 8.81 1.89 3.71
CA LEU A 23 7.54 2.56 4.03
C LEU A 23 6.95 2.04 5.34
N TYR A 24 6.82 0.71 5.48
CA TYR A 24 6.24 0.13 6.67
C TYR A 24 7.05 0.40 7.94
N THR A 25 8.38 0.38 7.85
CA THR A 25 9.26 0.76 8.97
C THR A 25 9.01 2.19 9.43
N ILE A 26 8.77 3.14 8.52
CA ILE A 26 8.45 4.54 8.88
C ILE A 26 7.14 4.59 9.66
N TYR A 27 6.09 3.90 9.20
CA TYR A 27 4.79 3.87 9.89
C TYR A 27 4.87 3.21 11.27
N LEU A 28 5.68 2.15 11.43
CA LEU A 28 5.94 1.55 12.75
C LEU A 28 6.68 2.52 13.68
N THR A 29 7.63 3.31 13.17
CA THR A 29 8.31 4.36 13.95
C THR A 29 7.32 5.44 14.38
N LEU A 30 6.48 5.95 13.48
CA LEU A 30 5.47 6.98 13.80
C LEU A 30 4.39 6.51 14.79
N ARG A 31 4.10 5.21 14.81
CA ARG A 31 3.24 4.60 15.83
C ARG A 31 3.94 4.54 17.19
N LYS A 32 5.22 4.19 17.21
CA LYS A 32 5.98 4.00 18.46
C LYS A 32 6.35 5.34 19.10
N GLU A 33 6.72 6.31 18.28
CA GLU A 33 7.16 7.64 18.70
C GLU A 33 6.03 8.64 18.43
N ASP A 34 5.46 9.20 19.49
CA ASP A 34 4.46 10.24 19.35
C ASP A 34 5.11 11.53 18.81
N ARG A 35 4.75 11.85 17.57
CA ARG A 35 5.13 13.07 16.86
C ARG A 35 3.87 13.82 16.42
N SER A 36 2.76 13.69 17.16
CA SER A 36 1.44 14.20 16.79
C SER A 36 1.41 15.72 16.56
N GLU A 37 2.31 16.48 17.18
CA GLU A 37 2.45 17.93 16.98
C GLU A 37 2.95 18.30 15.58
N HIS A 38 3.62 17.38 14.88
CA HIS A 38 4.31 17.65 13.62
C HIS A 38 3.99 16.63 12.51
N SER A 39 3.26 15.55 12.81
CA SER A 39 2.90 14.51 11.86
C SER A 39 1.43 14.10 12.02
N ASN A 40 0.63 14.38 10.98
CA ASN A 40 -0.75 13.93 10.91
C ASN A 40 -0.87 12.41 11.01
N THR A 41 0.04 11.68 10.37
CA THR A 41 0.07 10.21 10.42
C THR A 41 0.38 9.69 11.83
N SER A 42 1.33 10.31 12.55
CA SER A 42 1.57 9.96 13.96
C SER A 42 0.32 10.24 14.80
N ARG A 43 -0.29 11.42 14.63
CA ARG A 43 -1.54 11.77 15.32
C ARG A 43 -2.65 10.74 15.10
N MET A 44 -2.87 10.31 13.85
CA MET A 44 -3.85 9.28 13.52
C MET A 44 -3.51 7.91 14.13
N LEU A 45 -2.24 7.49 14.11
CA LEU A 45 -1.82 6.22 14.71
C LEU A 45 -2.01 6.19 16.24
N HIS A 46 -1.96 7.36 16.89
CA HIS A 46 -2.20 7.50 18.34
C HIS A 46 -3.69 7.66 18.71
N THR A 47 -4.56 8.14 17.81
CA THR A 47 -6.02 8.12 18.04
C THR A 47 -6.61 6.71 17.97
N LYS A 48 -5.96 5.78 17.24
CA LYS A 48 -6.31 4.36 17.15
C LYS A 48 -7.72 4.10 16.60
N ASP A 49 -8.21 4.97 15.71
CA ASP A 49 -9.53 4.83 15.11
C ASP A 49 -9.50 3.87 13.91
N GLN A 50 -9.66 2.57 14.20
CA GLN A 50 -9.68 1.53 13.17
C GLN A 50 -10.85 1.70 12.19
N ALA A 51 -12.01 2.17 12.66
CA ALA A 51 -13.18 2.33 11.81
C ALA A 51 -12.97 3.46 10.79
N PHE A 52 -12.38 4.58 11.22
CA PHE A 52 -11.98 5.65 10.33
C PHE A 52 -10.98 5.17 9.26
N PHE A 53 -9.97 4.39 9.64
CA PHE A 53 -8.98 3.87 8.68
C PHE A 53 -9.61 2.89 7.68
N ALA A 54 -10.53 2.04 8.13
CA ALA A 54 -11.26 1.13 7.26
C ALA A 54 -12.16 1.88 6.27
N GLY A 55 -12.82 2.95 6.69
CA GLY A 55 -13.60 3.83 5.82
C GLY A 55 -12.73 4.50 4.76
N ARG A 56 -11.57 5.03 5.15
CA ARG A 56 -10.62 5.60 4.18
C ARG A 56 -10.07 4.58 3.20
N LEU A 57 -9.74 3.37 3.66
CA LEU A 57 -9.35 2.28 2.76
C LEU A 57 -10.45 1.96 1.75
N GLN A 58 -11.72 1.96 2.16
CA GLN A 58 -12.84 1.77 1.25
C GLN A 58 -12.88 2.86 0.17
N ASP A 59 -12.77 4.13 0.57
CA ASP A 59 -12.75 5.25 -0.37
C ASP A 59 -11.62 5.06 -1.41
N GLU A 60 -10.38 4.78 -0.98
CA GLU A 60 -9.27 4.64 -1.93
C GLU A 60 -9.40 3.39 -2.83
N LEU A 61 -10.01 2.31 -2.35
CA LEU A 61 -10.29 1.13 -3.18
C LEU A 61 -11.33 1.45 -4.26
N ASP A 62 -12.34 2.26 -3.93
CA ASP A 62 -13.35 2.73 -4.89
C ASP A 62 -12.74 3.67 -5.92
N GLU A 63 -11.84 4.56 -5.50
CA GLU A 63 -11.09 5.44 -6.40
C GLU A 63 -10.17 4.63 -7.31
N LEU A 64 -9.41 3.68 -6.79
CA LEU A 64 -8.51 2.82 -7.57
C LEU A 64 -9.26 1.99 -8.62
N GLU A 65 -10.41 1.41 -8.26
CA GLU A 65 -11.30 0.72 -9.20
C GLU A 65 -11.86 1.69 -10.24
N GLY A 66 -12.28 2.88 -9.80
CA GLY A 66 -12.79 3.94 -10.67
C GLY A 66 -11.77 4.41 -11.71
N VAL A 67 -10.48 4.46 -11.36
CA VAL A 67 -9.39 4.76 -12.31
C VAL A 67 -9.34 3.71 -13.42
N GLN A 68 -9.49 2.42 -13.09
CA GLN A 68 -9.40 1.35 -14.08
C GLN A 68 -10.57 1.35 -15.06
N HIS A 69 -11.75 1.79 -14.60
CA HIS A 69 -12.97 1.87 -15.39
C HIS A 69 -13.20 3.25 -16.03
N GLY A 70 -12.33 4.23 -15.76
CA GLY A 70 -12.41 5.58 -16.32
C GLY A 70 -13.40 6.51 -15.62
N SER A 71 -14.02 6.11 -14.51
CA SER A 71 -14.94 6.95 -13.73
C SER A 71 -14.23 7.89 -12.74
N HIS A 72 -12.96 7.63 -12.44
CA HIS A 72 -12.15 8.42 -11.51
C HIS A 72 -10.79 8.76 -12.13
N VAL A 73 -10.78 9.50 -13.24
CA VAL A 73 -9.55 9.89 -13.95
C VAL A 73 -9.37 11.39 -13.91
N HIS A 74 -8.19 11.84 -13.47
CA HIS A 74 -7.82 13.23 -13.31
C HIS A 74 -6.65 13.63 -14.22
N SER A 75 -5.53 12.93 -14.09
CA SER A 75 -4.30 13.22 -14.84
C SER A 75 -4.01 12.16 -15.90
N GLY A 76 -4.74 11.04 -15.86
CA GLY A 76 -4.61 9.92 -16.78
C GLY A 76 -4.42 8.62 -16.01
N ARG A 77 -4.97 7.53 -16.57
CA ARG A 77 -5.06 6.23 -15.91
C ARG A 77 -3.78 5.79 -15.20
N GLN A 78 -2.61 5.95 -15.82
CA GLN A 78 -1.34 5.53 -15.23
C GLN A 78 -0.95 6.36 -14.00
N ALA A 79 -1.01 7.69 -14.10
CA ALA A 79 -0.66 8.59 -13.00
C ALA A 79 -1.64 8.42 -11.82
N ASP A 80 -2.93 8.32 -12.13
CA ASP A 80 -3.97 8.15 -11.11
C ASP A 80 -3.85 6.74 -10.47
N THR A 81 -3.47 5.70 -11.21
CA THR A 81 -3.20 4.36 -10.62
C THR A 81 -2.01 4.40 -9.65
N VAL A 82 -0.96 5.17 -9.97
CA VAL A 82 0.18 5.34 -9.06
C VAL A 82 -0.26 6.03 -7.77
N LEU A 83 -1.05 7.10 -7.89
CA LEU A 83 -1.58 7.84 -6.74
C LEU A 83 -2.48 6.93 -5.89
N GLU A 84 -3.56 6.38 -6.44
CA GLU A 84 -4.52 5.61 -5.65
C GLU A 84 -3.93 4.30 -5.15
N GLY A 85 -3.03 3.66 -5.90
CA GLY A 85 -2.28 2.50 -5.42
C GLY A 85 -1.41 2.84 -4.20
N SER A 86 -0.86 4.05 -4.14
CA SER A 86 -0.10 4.54 -2.98
C SER A 86 -1.02 4.85 -1.79
N GLN A 87 -2.20 5.43 -2.02
CA GLN A 87 -3.17 5.74 -0.97
C GLN A 87 -3.76 4.47 -0.34
N VAL A 88 -4.12 3.47 -1.16
CA VAL A 88 -4.54 2.14 -0.68
C VAL A 88 -3.42 1.51 0.17
N SER A 89 -2.18 1.50 -0.33
CA SER A 89 -1.02 0.94 0.40
C SER A 89 -0.79 1.65 1.74
N TYR A 90 -0.94 2.97 1.77
CA TYR A 90 -0.83 3.79 2.97
C TYR A 90 -1.83 3.35 4.06
N TRP A 91 -3.12 3.27 3.74
CA TRP A 91 -4.14 2.90 4.73
C TRP A 91 -3.98 1.45 5.20
N LEU A 92 -3.64 0.52 4.30
CA LEU A 92 -3.32 -0.86 4.68
C LEU A 92 -2.15 -0.91 5.66
N PHE A 93 -1.10 -0.11 5.44
CA PHE A 93 0.01 -0.03 6.37
C PHE A 93 -0.34 0.62 7.70
N LEU A 94 -1.18 1.66 7.73
CA LEU A 94 -1.62 2.23 9.00
C LEU A 94 -2.45 1.25 9.82
N LEU A 95 -3.33 0.49 9.17
CA LEU A 95 -4.10 -0.58 9.79
C LEU A 95 -3.18 -1.68 10.34
N ALA A 96 -2.21 -2.13 9.55
CA ALA A 96 -1.21 -3.12 9.97
C ALA A 96 -0.37 -2.62 11.16
N ALA A 97 0.08 -1.36 11.09
CA ALA A 97 0.84 -0.72 12.14
C ALA A 97 0.01 -0.62 13.42
N LEU A 98 -1.25 -0.17 13.34
CA LEU A 98 -2.16 -0.05 14.48
C LEU A 98 -2.21 -1.34 15.30
N LYS A 99 -2.35 -2.49 14.62
CA LYS A 99 -2.37 -3.84 15.21
C LYS A 99 -0.98 -4.47 15.41
N ASN A 100 0.09 -3.74 15.12
CA ASN A 100 1.49 -4.18 15.25
C ASN A 100 1.78 -5.49 14.49
N VAL A 101 1.22 -5.64 13.29
CA VAL A 101 1.40 -6.85 12.48
C VAL A 101 2.84 -6.89 11.93
N PRO A 102 3.62 -7.96 12.14
CA PRO A 102 4.94 -8.08 11.53
C PRO A 102 4.85 -8.07 10.00
N TYR A 103 5.80 -7.39 9.31
CA TYR A 103 5.84 -7.32 7.84
C TYR A 103 5.76 -8.71 7.18
N ASN A 104 6.48 -9.68 7.76
CA ASN A 104 6.57 -11.04 7.22
C ASN A 104 5.27 -11.85 7.42
N ASP A 105 4.31 -11.36 8.23
CA ASP A 105 3.06 -12.07 8.47
C ASP A 105 1.99 -11.77 7.40
N PHE A 106 2.17 -10.70 6.61
CA PHE A 106 1.26 -10.35 5.51
C PHE A 106 1.99 -10.08 4.18
N MET A 107 3.33 -10.06 4.18
CA MET A 107 4.21 -10.05 2.99
C MET A 107 3.67 -9.17 1.83
N PRO A 108 3.52 -7.84 2.03
CA PRO A 108 2.80 -6.98 1.09
C PRO A 108 3.40 -7.00 -0.33
N HIS A 109 4.72 -7.13 -0.45
CA HIS A 109 5.39 -7.29 -1.75
C HIS A 109 4.94 -8.54 -2.50
N ALA A 110 4.79 -9.67 -1.81
CA ALA A 110 4.35 -10.92 -2.41
C ALA A 110 2.87 -10.83 -2.82
N SER A 111 2.04 -10.16 -2.03
CA SER A 111 0.64 -9.89 -2.36
C SER A 111 0.50 -9.00 -3.59
N VAL A 112 1.26 -7.90 -3.68
CA VAL A 112 1.28 -7.04 -4.88
C VAL A 112 1.70 -7.86 -6.11
N LEU A 113 2.77 -8.66 -6.02
CA LEU A 113 3.21 -9.51 -7.14
C LEU A 113 2.16 -10.55 -7.53
N HIS A 114 1.47 -11.13 -6.54
CA HIS A 114 0.40 -12.10 -6.78
C HIS A 114 -0.76 -11.48 -7.56
N GLY A 115 -1.19 -10.28 -7.21
CA GLY A 115 -2.20 -9.53 -7.96
C GLY A 115 -1.71 -9.11 -9.36
N TYR A 116 -0.47 -8.64 -9.46
CA TYR A 116 0.14 -8.18 -10.71
C TYR A 116 0.26 -9.29 -11.76
N THR A 117 0.49 -10.54 -11.32
CA THR A 117 0.63 -11.72 -12.19
C THR A 117 -0.62 -12.59 -12.26
N GLY A 118 -1.65 -12.25 -11.48
CA GLY A 118 -2.81 -13.10 -11.23
C GLY A 118 -3.88 -13.11 -12.33
N ASN A 119 -3.81 -12.20 -13.30
CA ASN A 119 -4.79 -12.05 -14.41
C ASN A 119 -6.25 -12.08 -13.92
N TYR A 120 -6.60 -11.23 -12.95
CA TYR A 120 -7.94 -11.21 -12.37
C TYR A 120 -8.96 -10.62 -13.35
N SER A 121 -10.15 -11.24 -13.40
CA SER A 121 -11.32 -10.62 -14.03
C SER A 121 -11.96 -9.61 -13.09
N ASP A 122 -12.81 -8.73 -13.63
CA ASP A 122 -13.51 -7.70 -12.86
C ASP A 122 -14.39 -8.32 -11.77
N GLU A 123 -15.03 -9.47 -12.01
CA GLU A 123 -15.83 -10.16 -11.00
C GLU A 123 -14.97 -10.66 -9.83
N LYS A 124 -13.75 -11.11 -10.13
CA LYS A 124 -12.80 -11.52 -9.10
C LYS A 124 -12.32 -10.31 -8.30
N VAL A 125 -12.03 -9.19 -8.96
CA VAL A 125 -11.63 -7.95 -8.29
C VAL A 125 -12.73 -7.48 -7.33
N ALA A 126 -13.98 -7.42 -7.78
CA ALA A 126 -15.13 -7.07 -6.94
C ALA A 126 -15.25 -8.00 -5.71
N THR A 127 -15.13 -9.31 -5.93
CA THR A 127 -15.18 -10.31 -4.85
C THR A 127 -14.05 -10.11 -3.84
N LEU A 128 -12.82 -9.89 -4.30
CA LEU A 128 -11.65 -9.69 -3.43
C LEU A 128 -11.74 -8.35 -2.68
N ARG A 129 -12.29 -7.30 -3.30
CA ARG A 129 -12.53 -6.00 -2.68
C ARG A 129 -13.55 -6.13 -1.54
N ASP A 130 -14.69 -6.76 -1.79
CA ASP A 130 -15.72 -6.99 -0.77
C ASP A 130 -15.18 -7.85 0.38
N GLU A 131 -14.44 -8.92 0.07
CA GLU A 131 -13.80 -9.76 1.09
C GLU A 131 -12.76 -8.96 1.90
N CYS A 132 -11.95 -8.12 1.26
CA CYS A 132 -10.99 -7.25 1.94
C CYS A 132 -11.70 -6.34 2.96
N LEU A 133 -12.74 -5.62 2.53
CA LEU A 133 -13.49 -4.68 3.36
C LEU A 133 -14.25 -5.37 4.50
N GLN A 134 -14.80 -6.56 4.25
CA GLN A 134 -15.44 -7.34 5.29
C GLN A 134 -14.44 -7.77 6.38
N LEU A 135 -13.25 -8.22 5.97
CA LEU A 135 -12.26 -8.80 6.89
C LEU A 135 -11.38 -7.75 7.59
N ILE A 136 -11.20 -6.55 7.02
CA ILE A 136 -10.27 -5.53 7.56
C ILE A 136 -10.71 -4.98 8.92
N SER A 137 -12.00 -5.05 9.22
CA SER A 137 -12.57 -4.67 10.52
C SER A 137 -12.52 -5.80 11.55
N SER A 138 -12.05 -7.00 11.18
CA SER A 138 -12.05 -8.16 12.06
C SER A 138 -11.08 -8.00 13.24
N ASN A 139 -11.49 -8.53 14.40
CA ASN A 139 -10.64 -8.71 15.57
C ASN A 139 -9.84 -10.01 15.51
N ASP A 140 -10.21 -10.95 14.63
CA ASP A 140 -9.41 -12.13 14.33
C ASP A 140 -8.20 -11.72 13.49
N LEU A 141 -6.99 -11.92 14.05
CA LEU A 141 -5.74 -11.53 13.41
C LEU A 141 -5.49 -12.30 12.10
N VAL A 142 -5.97 -13.53 11.96
CA VAL A 142 -5.83 -14.32 10.73
C VAL A 142 -6.65 -13.68 9.62
N GLN A 143 -7.91 -13.34 9.92
CA GLN A 143 -8.80 -12.66 8.98
C GLN A 143 -8.27 -11.28 8.61
N PHE A 144 -7.81 -10.51 9.59
CA PHE A 144 -7.22 -9.20 9.37
C PHE A 144 -5.99 -9.25 8.46
N LYS A 145 -5.06 -10.19 8.69
CA LYS A 145 -3.89 -10.39 7.82
C LYS A 145 -4.30 -10.75 6.40
N ARG A 146 -5.31 -11.62 6.23
CA ARG A 146 -5.87 -11.92 4.91
C ARG A 146 -6.42 -10.67 4.23
N ALA A 147 -7.14 -9.80 4.95
CA ALA A 147 -7.62 -8.54 4.41
C ALA A 147 -6.48 -7.66 3.86
N LEU A 148 -5.37 -7.55 4.61
CA LEU A 148 -4.19 -6.82 4.16
C LEU A 148 -3.64 -7.40 2.84
N MET A 149 -3.48 -8.72 2.78
CA MET A 149 -2.98 -9.41 1.59
C MET A 149 -3.89 -9.20 0.37
N LEU A 150 -5.21 -9.21 0.57
CA LEU A 150 -6.19 -8.94 -0.48
C LEU A 150 -6.06 -7.51 -1.01
N GLY A 151 -6.00 -6.52 -0.11
CA GLY A 151 -5.83 -5.12 -0.48
C GLY A 151 -4.57 -4.87 -1.30
N PHE A 152 -3.43 -5.42 -0.87
CA PHE A 152 -2.17 -5.33 -1.63
C PHE A 152 -2.24 -6.07 -2.97
N SER A 153 -2.99 -7.17 -3.07
CA SER A 153 -3.21 -7.85 -4.36
C SER A 153 -4.03 -6.98 -5.33
N LEU A 154 -5.00 -6.20 -4.83
CA LEU A 154 -5.76 -5.27 -5.66
C LEU A 154 -4.88 -4.14 -6.21
N VAL A 155 -3.91 -3.65 -5.45
CA VAL A 155 -2.88 -2.70 -5.96
C VAL A 155 -2.08 -3.33 -7.10
N GLY A 156 -1.65 -4.59 -6.94
CA GLY A 156 -0.95 -5.32 -8.00
C GLY A 156 -1.77 -5.47 -9.27
N TRP A 157 -3.05 -5.84 -9.14
CA TRP A 157 -3.98 -5.93 -10.27
C TRP A 157 -4.16 -4.58 -10.97
N ALA A 158 -4.31 -3.48 -10.23
CA ALA A 158 -4.46 -2.16 -10.82
C ALA A 158 -3.21 -1.74 -11.61
N CYS A 159 -2.02 -2.06 -11.09
CA CYS A 159 -0.76 -1.78 -11.78
C CYS A 159 -0.66 -2.48 -13.13
N VAL A 160 -0.95 -3.80 -13.19
CA VAL A 160 -0.90 -4.55 -14.47
C VAL A 160 -1.98 -4.06 -15.43
N SER A 161 -3.17 -3.74 -14.92
CA SER A 161 -4.29 -3.23 -15.72
C SER A 161 -3.99 -1.87 -16.36
N ALA A 162 -3.26 -1.00 -15.66
CA ALA A 162 -2.81 0.29 -16.18
C ALA A 162 -1.50 0.21 -17.00
N GLY A 163 -0.87 -0.97 -17.10
CA GLY A 163 0.39 -1.16 -17.80
C GLY A 163 1.57 -0.45 -17.14
N ILE A 164 1.58 -0.35 -15.80
CA ILE A 164 2.65 0.28 -15.02
C ILE A 164 3.39 -0.75 -14.16
N SER A 165 4.61 -0.40 -13.74
CA SER A 165 5.38 -1.23 -12.79
C SER A 165 4.70 -1.30 -11.43
N PRO A 166 4.66 -2.47 -10.76
CA PRO A 166 4.14 -2.60 -9.40
C PRO A 166 5.01 -1.87 -8.36
N VAL A 167 6.21 -1.44 -8.76
CA VAL A 167 7.13 -0.64 -7.95
C VAL A 167 6.74 0.86 -7.94
N ALA A 168 5.95 1.32 -8.91
CA ALA A 168 5.67 2.75 -9.07
C ALA A 168 4.88 3.37 -7.89
N PRO A 169 3.80 2.75 -7.36
CA PRO A 169 3.10 3.30 -6.20
C PRO A 169 3.97 3.47 -4.93
N PRO A 170 4.75 2.47 -4.47
CA PRO A 170 5.58 2.66 -3.29
C PRO A 170 6.75 3.63 -3.51
N GLU A 171 7.28 3.75 -4.73
CA GLU A 171 8.31 4.76 -5.03
C GLU A 171 7.78 6.17 -5.01
N TYR A 172 6.56 6.35 -5.53
CA TYR A 172 5.86 7.62 -5.43
C TYR A 172 5.70 8.03 -3.95
N ASP A 173 5.24 7.13 -3.09
CA ASP A 173 5.06 7.42 -1.65
C ASP A 173 6.41 7.72 -0.95
N LEU A 174 7.47 6.96 -1.26
CA LEU A 174 8.81 7.24 -0.74
C LEU A 174 9.32 8.62 -1.15
N ALA A 175 9.12 9.02 -2.41
CA ALA A 175 9.49 10.36 -2.89
C ALA A 175 8.68 11.46 -2.18
N GLN A 176 7.40 11.22 -1.91
CA GLN A 176 6.56 12.13 -1.10
C GLN A 176 7.03 12.21 0.35
N MET A 177 7.53 11.13 0.93
CA MET A 177 8.08 11.15 2.29
C MET A 177 9.43 11.88 2.37
N GLN A 178 10.29 11.70 1.37
CA GLN A 178 11.54 12.43 1.24
C GLN A 178 11.30 13.93 1.13
N SER A 179 10.37 14.36 0.28
CA SER A 179 10.05 15.79 0.12
C SER A 179 9.50 16.43 1.41
N LYS A 180 8.85 15.63 2.26
CA LYS A 180 8.35 16.04 3.59
C LYS A 180 9.40 15.93 4.71
N GLY A 181 10.64 15.52 4.41
CA GLY A 181 11.72 15.37 5.39
C GLY A 181 11.54 14.22 6.37
N LEU A 182 10.69 13.23 6.04
CA LEU A 182 10.48 12.02 6.86
C LEU A 182 11.52 10.93 6.55
N LEU A 183 12.27 11.10 5.47
CA LEU A 183 13.40 10.29 5.07
C LEU A 183 14.62 11.20 4.94
N GLN A 184 15.78 10.74 5.42
CA GLN A 184 17.08 11.39 5.26
C GLN A 184 17.85 10.79 4.09
#